data_AF-A0A920FAH8-F1
#
_entry.id   AF-A0A920FAH8-F1
#
_cell.length_a   1.000
_cell.length_b   1.000
_cell.length_c   1.000
_cell.angle_alpha   90.00
_cell.angle_beta   90.00
_cell.angle_gamma   90.00
#
_symmetry.space_group_name_H-M   'P 1'
#
loop_
_entity.id
_entity.type
_entity.pdbx_description
1 polymer ?
#
loop_
_entity_poly.entity_id
_entity_poly.type
_entity_poly.pdbx_seq_one_letter_code
_entity_poly.pdbx_strand_id
1 'polypeptide(L)' 'MDSITVDISSLPDNNLKEGDFVELLGKHFTIDQAASLAQTVPYEMITGLGRRHYRYYNQIKDRL' A
#
# COMPACT_ATOMS: atom_id res chain seq x y z
N MET A 1 6.71 -0.32 -16.37
CA MET A 1 6.58 1.00 -15.75
C MET A 1 6.58 0.78 -14.26
N ASP A 2 7.51 1.43 -13.55
CA ASP A 2 7.96 0.98 -12.23
C ASP A 2 8.03 2.13 -11.20
N SER A 3 7.42 3.28 -11.50
CA SER A 3 7.45 4.48 -10.65
C SER A 3 6.08 5.14 -10.54
N ILE A 4 5.81 5.73 -9.38
CA ILE A 4 4.66 6.61 -9.11
C ILE A 4 5.14 7.85 -8.35
N THR A 5 4.30 8.88 -8.27
CA THR A 5 4.58 10.10 -7.49
C THR A 5 3.39 10.38 -6.58
N VAL A 6 3.68 10.80 -5.34
CA VAL A 6 2.67 11.17 -4.34
C VAL A 6 2.92 12.62 -3.94
N ASP A 7 1.87 13.43 -3.96
CA ASP A 7 1.94 14.81 -3.50
C ASP A 7 1.93 14.85 -1.96
N ILE A 8 2.97 15.46 -1.39
CA ILE A 8 3.19 15.59 0.06
C ILE A 8 3.09 17.04 0.55
N SER A 9 2.67 17.97 -0.31
CA SER A 9 2.63 19.43 -0.04
C SER A 9 1.82 19.82 1.19
N SER A 10 0.88 18.97 1.63
CA SER A 10 0.03 19.22 2.81
C SER A 10 0.61 18.67 4.13
N LEU A 11 1.78 18.02 4.10
CA LEU A 11 2.44 17.54 5.32
C LEU A 11 3.27 18.65 5.99
N PRO A 12 3.36 18.69 7.33
CA PRO A 12 4.24 19.62 8.03
C PRO A 12 5.71 19.44 7.61
N ASP A 13 6.47 20.53 7.59
CA ASP A 13 7.89 20.52 7.26
C ASP A 13 8.67 19.52 8.13
N ASN A 14 9.64 18.85 7.50
CA ASN A 14 10.59 17.94 8.16
C ASN A 14 10.00 16.64 8.76
N ASN A 15 8.78 16.25 8.38
CA ASN A 15 8.15 15.01 8.84
C ASN A 15 8.54 13.74 8.06
N LEU A 16 9.23 13.89 6.94
CA LEU A 16 9.61 12.78 6.06
C LEU A 16 11.09 12.84 5.70
N LYS A 17 11.67 11.67 5.51
CA LYS A 17 13.01 11.47 4.98
C LYS A 17 13.03 10.35 3.94
N GLU A 18 14.10 10.31 3.15
CA GLU A 18 14.32 9.20 2.22
C GLU A 18 14.33 7.85 2.95
N GLY A 19 13.65 6.87 2.35
CA GLY A 19 13.50 5.52 2.92
C GLY A 19 12.30 5.36 3.86
N ASP A 20 11.57 6.43 4.18
CA ASP A 20 10.32 6.30 4.92
C ASP A 20 9.29 5.50 4.11
N PHE A 21 8.45 4.73 4.81
CA PHE A 21 7.44 3.88 4.20
C PHE A 21 6.22 4.68 3.74
N VAL A 22 5.73 4.38 2.55
CA VAL A 22 4.43 4.82 2.06
C VAL A 22 3.47 3.62 2.09
N GLU A 23 2.34 3.76 2.79
CA GLU A 23 1.28 2.75 2.78
C GLU A 23 0.50 2.85 1.45
N LEU A 24 0.61 1.84 0.58
CA LEU A 24 -0.21 1.75 -0.63
C LEU A 24 -1.51 0.98 -0.42
N LEU A 25 -1.51 0.04 0.53
CA LEU A 25 -2.66 -0.78 0.91
C LEU A 25 -2.47 -1.17 2.38
N GLY A 26 -3.40 -0.79 3.25
CA GLY A 26 -3.28 -1.04 4.68
C GLY A 26 -4.45 -0.50 5.49
N LYS A 27 -4.15 0.00 6.69
CA LYS A 27 -5.18 0.41 7.66
C LYS A 27 -5.85 1.73 7.25
N HIS A 28 -5.10 2.66 6.67
CA HIS A 28 -5.57 4.00 6.33
C HIS A 28 -6.13 4.06 4.90
N PHE A 29 -5.66 3.16 4.03
CA PHE A 29 -6.20 2.99 2.70
C PHE A 29 -6.43 1.50 2.40
N THR A 30 -7.69 1.07 2.51
CA THR A 30 -8.04 -0.35 2.47
C THR A 30 -8.06 -0.90 1.05
N ILE A 31 -7.95 -2.23 0.93
CA ILE A 31 -8.07 -2.91 -0.37
C ILE A 31 -9.43 -2.68 -1.03
N ASP A 32 -10.51 -2.57 -0.25
CA ASP A 32 -11.84 -2.27 -0.77
C ASP A 32 -11.94 -0.85 -1.34
N GLN A 33 -11.33 0.14 -0.68
CA GLN A 33 -11.25 1.51 -1.18
C GLN A 33 -10.45 1.57 -2.48
N ALA A 34 -9.29 0.91 -2.53
CA ALA A 34 -8.47 0.85 -3.72
C ALA A 34 -9.20 0.17 -4.89
N ALA A 35 -9.87 -0.96 -4.64
CA ALA A 35 -10.65 -1.66 -5.64
C ALA A 35 -11.82 -0.82 -6.17
N SER A 36 -12.52 -0.11 -5.28
CA SER A 36 -13.61 0.79 -5.65
C SER A 36 -13.14 1.93 -6.57
N LEU A 37 -12.01 2.57 -6.25
CA LEU A 37 -11.43 3.63 -7.08
C LEU A 37 -10.99 3.12 -8.46
N ALA A 38 -10.48 1.89 -8.51
CA ALA A 38 -10.09 1.22 -9.74
C ALA A 38 -11.24 0.53 -10.48
N GLN A 39 -12.48 0.68 -10.01
CA GLN A 39 -13.69 0.08 -10.59
C GLN A 39 -13.59 -1.45 -10.74
N THR A 40 -13.00 -2.12 -9.75
CA THR A 40 -12.84 -3.57 -9.69
C THR A 40 -13.18 -4.09 -8.27
N VAL A 41 -12.85 -5.35 -8.00
CA VAL A 41 -13.03 -6.04 -6.73
C VAL A 41 -11.68 -6.31 -6.04
N PRO A 42 -11.62 -6.42 -4.70
CA PRO A 42 -10.39 -6.67 -3.95
C PRO A 42 -9.58 -7.88 -4.43
N TYR A 43 -10.26 -8.93 -4.89
CA TYR A 43 -9.64 -10.16 -5.34
C TYR A 43 -8.73 -9.94 -6.56
N GLU A 44 -9.15 -9.13 -7.53
CA GLU A 44 -8.36 -8.83 -8.72
C GLU A 44 -7.08 -8.06 -8.38
N MET A 45 -7.14 -7.18 -7.38
CA MET A 45 -5.97 -6.45 -6.91
C MET A 45 -4.90 -7.37 -6.32
N ILE A 46 -5.28 -8.24 -5.37
CA ILE A 46 -4.32 -9.12 -4.69
C ILE A 46 -3.79 -10.23 -5.60
N THR A 47 -4.59 -10.70 -6.57
CA THR A 47 -4.17 -11.71 -7.54
C THR A 47 -3.41 -11.11 -8.72
N GLY A 48 -3.59 -9.82 -9.01
CA GLY A 48 -2.83 -9.06 -10.00
C GLY A 48 -1.40 -8.72 -9.59
N LEU A 49 -1.04 -8.86 -8.31
CA LEU A 49 0.32 -8.65 -7.82
C LEU A 49 1.28 -9.72 -8.34
N GLY A 50 1.98 -9.40 -9.44
CA GLY A 50 2.98 -10.25 -10.05
C GLY A 50 4.22 -10.50 -9.18
N ARG A 51 5.11 -11.38 -9.68
CA ARG A 51 6.28 -11.92 -8.95
C ARG A 51 7.36 -10.90 -8.56
N ARG A 52 7.30 -9.67 -9.09
CA ARG A 52 8.29 -8.60 -8.83
C ARG A 52 8.17 -8.02 -7.41
N HIS A 53 7.03 -8.22 -6.75
CA HIS A 53 6.80 -7.77 -5.39
C HIS A 53 7.34 -8.80 -4.40
N TYR A 54 8.31 -8.39 -3.57
CA TYR A 54 8.82 -9.23 -2.50
C TYR A 54 7.72 -9.47 -1.45
N ARG A 55 7.53 -10.73 -1.05
CA ARG A 55 6.53 -11.12 -0.05
C ARG A 55 7.23 -11.47 1.24
N TYR A 56 6.93 -10.71 2.29
CA TYR A 56 7.41 -10.96 3.64
C TYR A 56 6.25 -11.49 4.48
N TYR A 57 6.43 -12.68 5.05
CA TYR A 57 5.40 -13.34 5.86
C TYR A 57 5.78 -13.22 7.33
N ASN A 58 5.01 -12.42 8.06
CA ASN A 58 5.14 -12.31 9.50
C ASN A 58 4.14 -13.22 10.19
N GLN A 59 4.63 -14.03 11.13
CA GLN A 59 3.73 -14.66 12.08
C GLN A 59 3.14 -13.56 12.97
N ILE A 60 1.86 -13.28 12.77
CA ILE A 60 1.10 -12.45 13.71
C ILE A 60 0.98 -13.29 14.99
N LYS A 61 1.70 -12.90 16.06
CA LYS A 61 1.72 -13.66 17.33
C LYS A 61 0.47 -13.45 18.19
N ASP A 62 -0.41 -12.52 17.86
CA ASP A 62 -1.58 -12.20 18.69
C ASP A 62 -2.89 -12.57 17.98
N ARG A 63 -3.24 -13.86 18.07
CA ARG A 63 -4.64 -14.33 18.06
C ARG A 63 -4.76 -15.50 19.03
N LEU A 64 -4.74 -15.18 20.33
CA LEU A 64 -5.43 -15.91 21.39
C LEU A 64 -6.06 -14.88 22.33
#